data_AF-A0A6N9ETF0-F1
#
_entry.id   AF-A0A6N9ETF0-F1
#
_cell.length_a   1.000
_cell.length_b   1.000
_cell.length_c   1.000
_cell.angle_alpha   90.00
_cell.angle_beta   90.00
_cell.angle_gamma   90.00
#
_symmetry.space_group_name_H-M   'P 1'
#
loop_
_entity.id
_entity.type
_entity.pdbx_description
1 polymer ?
#
loop_
_entity_poly.entity_id
_entity_poly.type
_entity_poly.pdbx_seq_one_letter_code
_entity_poly.pdbx_strand_id
1 'polypeptide(L)' 'MASQGDTKSMTLRIDEALAERVRTIAEVEDTTVSDVIRDALAEHVERRRRDPEFQTMLKRNLRRHEELLSMLADG' A
#
# COMPACT_ATOMS: atom_id res chain seq x y z
N MET A 1 -0.05 -9.54 -21.77
CA MET A 1 0.74 -8.29 -21.75
C MET A 1 -0.07 -7.27 -20.98
N ALA A 2 0.29 -6.97 -19.73
CA ALA A 2 -0.41 -5.93 -18.95
C ALA A 2 -0.09 -4.55 -19.56
N SER A 3 -1.10 -3.69 -19.66
CA SER A 3 -1.03 -2.38 -20.32
C SER A 3 -0.02 -1.43 -19.65
N GLN A 4 0.74 -0.69 -20.47
CA GLN A 4 1.70 0.36 -20.09
C GLN A 4 1.08 1.66 -19.50
N GLY A 5 0.01 1.57 -18.70
CA GLY A 5 -0.51 2.70 -17.91
C GLY A 5 -1.05 2.16 -16.59
N ASP A 6 -0.64 2.57 -15.39
CA ASP A 6 0.03 3.80 -14.96
C ASP A 6 1.14 3.47 -13.94
N THR A 7 2.39 3.32 -14.38
CA THR A 7 3.50 3.32 -13.42
C THR A 7 3.79 4.75 -13.01
N LYS A 8 3.47 5.11 -11.75
CA LYS A 8 3.82 6.41 -11.17
C LYS A 8 5.20 6.33 -10.52
N SER A 9 6.11 7.22 -10.92
CA SER A 9 7.40 7.35 -10.24
C SER A 9 7.20 7.85 -8.80
N MET A 10 7.92 7.25 -7.87
CA MET A 10 7.89 7.61 -6.46
C MET A 10 9.30 7.59 -5.88
N THR A 11 9.59 8.55 -5.01
CA THR A 11 10.82 8.55 -4.22
C THR A 11 10.48 8.12 -2.81
N LEU A 12 11.00 6.97 -2.39
CA LEU A 12 10.83 6.45 -1.04
C LEU A 12 12.10 6.68 -0.23
N ARG A 13 11.96 7.25 0.97
CA ARG A 13 13.05 7.29 1.95
C ARG A 13 12.94 6.07 2.86
N ILE A 14 13.99 5.28 2.88
CA ILE A 14 14.15 4.14 3.78
C ILE A 14 15.47 4.29 4.53
N ASP A 15 15.59 3.63 5.68
CA ASP A 15 16.87 3.54 6.37
C ASP A 15 17.87 2.67 5.59
N GLU A 16 19.16 2.91 5.82
CA GLU A 16 20.25 2.24 5.11
C GLU A 16 20.20 0.71 5.29
N ALA A 17 19.91 0.24 6.50
CA ALA A 17 19.90 -1.19 6.79
C ALA A 17 18.79 -1.92 6.02
N LEU A 18 17.62 -1.30 5.86
CA LEU A 18 16.56 -1.83 5.01
C LEU A 18 16.96 -1.81 3.53
N ALA A 19 17.61 -0.75 3.07
CA ALA A 19 18.08 -0.65 1.68
C ALA A 19 19.08 -1.76 1.34
N GLU A 20 20.02 -2.05 2.23
CA GLU A 20 20.98 -3.15 2.08
C GLU A 20 20.27 -4.51 2.02
N ARG A 21 19.33 -4.77 2.93
CA ARG A 21 18.57 -6.03 2.95
C ARG A 21 17.78 -6.26 1.66
N VAL A 22 17.08 -5.24 1.18
CA VAL A 22 16.32 -5.33 -0.08
C VAL A 22 17.25 -5.57 -1.27
N ARG A 23 18.43 -4.94 -1.28
CA ARG A 23 19.45 -5.19 -2.32
C ARG A 23 19.93 -6.63 -2.30
N THR A 24 20.23 -7.18 -1.11
CA THR A 24 20.63 -8.59 -1.00
C THR A 24 19.55 -9.55 -1.50
N ILE A 25 18.28 -9.29 -1.19
CA ILE A 25 17.17 -10.10 -1.71
C ILE A 25 17.13 -10.02 -3.24
N ALA A 26 17.21 -8.82 -3.79
CA ALA A 26 17.19 -8.60 -5.24
C ALA A 26 18.34 -9.34 -5.95
N GLU A 27 19.55 -9.32 -5.37
CA GLU A 27 20.71 -10.05 -5.89
C GLU A 27 20.52 -11.57 -5.87
N VAL A 28 19.97 -12.11 -4.77
CA VAL A 28 19.73 -13.57 -4.63
C VAL A 28 18.62 -14.05 -5.58
N GLU A 29 17.62 -13.21 -5.84
CA GLU A 29 16.47 -13.53 -6.68
C GLU A 29 16.65 -13.15 -8.16
N ASP A 30 17.83 -12.65 -8.55
CA ASP A 30 18.15 -12.15 -9.90
C ASP A 30 17.11 -11.14 -10.43
N THR A 31 16.71 -10.21 -9.55
CA THR A 31 15.68 -9.20 -9.81
C THR A 31 16.16 -7.80 -9.43
N THR A 32 15.34 -6.77 -9.64
CA THR A 32 15.68 -5.40 -9.26
C THR A 32 15.16 -5.04 -7.87
N VAL A 33 15.86 -4.15 -7.17
CA VAL A 33 15.38 -3.53 -5.92
C VAL A 33 13.97 -2.94 -6.08
N SER A 34 13.67 -2.37 -7.26
CA SER A 34 12.35 -1.79 -7.53
C SER A 34 11.25 -2.85 -7.64
N ASP A 35 11.57 -4.02 -8.19
CA ASP A 35 10.60 -5.12 -8.30
C ASP A 35 10.34 -5.74 -6.93
N VAL A 36 11.37 -5.99 -6.12
CA VAL A 36 11.21 -6.46 -4.72
C VAL A 36 10.33 -5.49 -3.91
N ILE A 37 10.57 -4.18 -4.02
CA ILE A 37 9.75 -3.17 -3.32
C ILE A 37 8.31 -3.18 -3.85
N ARG A 38 8.12 -3.27 -5.17
CA ARG A 38 6.79 -3.29 -5.78
C ARG A 38 5.99 -4.51 -5.32
N ASP A 39 6.62 -5.68 -5.29
CA ASP A 39 5.98 -6.93 -4.90
C ASP A 39 5.63 -6.93 -3.41
N ALA A 40 6.55 -6.46 -2.55
CA ALA A 40 6.27 -6.30 -1.12
C ALA A 40 5.10 -5.33 -0.85
N LEU A 41 5.01 -4.23 -1.60
CA LEU A 41 3.89 -3.29 -1.49
C LEU A 41 2.58 -3.91 -1.99
N ALA A 42 2.60 -4.61 -3.12
CA ALA A 42 1.43 -5.28 -3.67
C ALA A 42 0.90 -6.35 -2.69
N GLU A 43 1.78 -7.17 -2.14
CA GLU A 43 1.43 -8.18 -1.14
C GLU A 43 0.84 -7.53 0.12
N HIS A 44 1.44 -6.45 0.61
CA HIS A 44 0.92 -5.72 1.76
C HIS A 44 -0.50 -5.21 1.51
N VAL A 45 -0.75 -4.59 0.35
CA VAL A 45 -2.06 -4.07 -0.02
C VAL A 45 -3.08 -5.20 -0.14
N GLU A 46 -2.73 -6.30 -0.81
CA GLU A 46 -3.62 -7.46 -0.94
C GLU A 46 -3.97 -8.08 0.42
N ARG A 47 -2.99 -8.19 1.32
CA ARG A 47 -3.20 -8.68 2.68
C ARG A 47 -4.18 -7.78 3.44
N ARG A 48 -4.00 -6.46 3.40
CA ARG A 48 -4.93 -5.50 4.02
C ARG A 48 -6.32 -5.54 3.39
N ARG A 49 -6.40 -5.69 2.07
CA ARG A 49 -7.69 -5.77 1.37
C ARG A 49 -8.51 -6.99 1.81
N ARG A 50 -7.84 -8.09 2.14
CA ARG A 50 -8.49 -9.35 2.58
C ARG A 50 -8.69 -9.45 4.09
N ASP A 51 -8.11 -8.52 4.86
CA ASP A 51 -8.19 -8.50 6.32
C ASP A 51 -9.59 -8.05 6.79
N PRO A 52 -10.39 -8.92 7.44
CA PRO A 52 -11.74 -8.59 7.89
C PRO A 52 -11.77 -7.50 8.97
N GLU A 53 -10.73 -7.43 9.81
CA GLU A 53 -10.62 -6.41 10.85
C GLU A 53 -10.38 -5.04 10.20
N PHE A 54 -9.44 -4.99 9.25
CA PHE A 54 -9.18 -3.78 8.47
C PHE A 54 -10.41 -3.29 7.71
N GLN A 55 -11.15 -4.20 7.06
CA GLN A 55 -12.41 -3.86 6.39
C GLN A 55 -13.47 -3.31 7.36
N THR A 56 -13.56 -3.90 8.55
CA THR A 56 -14.51 -3.46 9.59
C THR A 56 -14.15 -2.04 10.09
N MET A 57 -12.87 -1.77 10.30
CA MET A 57 -12.38 -0.43 10.65
C MET A 57 -12.72 0.59 9.56
N LEU A 58 -12.49 0.25 8.28
CA LEU A 58 -12.83 1.12 7.15
C LEU A 58 -14.33 1.45 7.11
N LYS A 59 -15.20 0.45 7.24
CA LYS A 59 -16.66 0.65 7.27
C LYS A 59 -17.11 1.53 8.44
N ARG A 60 -16.49 1.36 9.61
CA ARG A 60 -16.78 2.18 10.80
C ARG A 60 -16.38 3.64 10.57
N ASN A 61 -15.20 3.88 10.00
CA ASN A 61 -14.75 5.23 9.68
C ASN A 61 -15.67 5.90 8.65
N LEU A 62 -16.07 5.16 7.61
CA LEU A 62 -17.01 5.66 6.60
C LEU A 62 -18.33 6.11 7.24
N ARG A 63 -18.97 5.24 8.04
CA ARG A 63 -20.21 5.58 8.74
C ARG A 63 -20.06 6.83 9.60
N ARG A 64 -18.95 6.94 10.34
CA ARG A 64 -18.68 8.12 11.18
C ARG A 64 -18.56 9.40 10.34
N HIS A 65 -17.91 9.33 9.18
CA HIS A 65 -17.81 10.48 8.29
C HIS A 65 -19.16 10.86 7.67
N GLU A 66 -20.00 9.88 7.30
CA GLU A 66 -21.36 10.11 6.81
C GLU A 66 -22.24 10.77 7.88
N GLU A 67 -22.18 10.30 9.13
CA GLU A 67 -22.88 10.91 10.28
C GLU A 67 -22.46 12.37 10.49
N LEU A 68 -21.15 12.64 10.46
CA LEU A 68 -20.62 14.00 10.60
C LEU A 68 -21.06 14.92 9.45
N LEU A 69 -21.12 14.40 8.23
CA LEU A 69 -21.62 15.15 7.08
C LEU A 69 -23.12 15.48 7.21
N SER A 70 -23.95 14.52 7.64
CA SER A 70 -25.38 14.76 7.87
C SER A 70 -25.59 15.84 8.93
N MET A 71 -24.85 15.77 10.05
CA MET A 71 -24.93 16.77 11.12
C MET A 71 -24.61 18.19 10.66
N LEU A 72 -23.72 18.36 9.67
CA LEU A 72 -23.36 19.67 9.11
C LEU A 72 -24.29 20.12 7.99
N ALA A 73 -24.96 19.21 7.29
CA ALA A 73 -25.90 19.53 6.21
C ALA A 73 -27.30 19.89 6.72
N ASP A 74 -27.68 19.35 7.88
CA ASP A 74 -28.98 19.60 8.54
C ASP A 74 -28.94 20.83 9.49
N GLY A 75 -27.86 21.63 9.45
CA GLY A 75 -27.62 22.82 10.29
C GLY A 75 -27.59 24.13 9.53
#